data_AF-A0A7C5DCZ5-F1
#
_entry.id   AF-A0A7C5DCZ5-F1
#
_cell.length_a   1.000
_cell.length_b   1.000
_cell.length_c   1.000
_cell.angle_alpha   90.00
_cell.angle_beta   90.00
_cell.angle_gamma   90.00
#
_symmetry.space_group_name_H-M   'P 1'
#
loop_
_entity.id
_entity.type
_entity.pdbx_description
1 polymer ?
#
loop_
_entity_poly.entity_id
_entity_poly.type
_entity_poly.pdbx_seq_one_letter_code
_entity_poly.pdbx_strand_id
1 'polypeptide(L)'
;MNNIVKKLLLVGLLLNTFVFAGFGDALKKQKFLSPDEAFQTTAVLKGGVIETKISMADKIHIYEDSLHYRIIEPKRVELSVTKPKPHAFDGDKVYEKELIVNIPTKEVESQVAGDYTLEIEFQGCSDKGICYQPIKKTFHFKGTELGVFDKISQMIKEGNTAKIADILVHESSIFILLLFFVFGLLLALTPCIFPMIPILSSIIVSQQGGDEKPSVAKAFFTSLVYVLSMAATYTVVGLVAGLLGADIQTAMQNPWVLTIFAAMFVALAFSLFGYYEIGLPASWQSKISKASDEAQGKGILGTAIM
;
A
#
# COMPACT_ATOMS: atom_id res chain seq x y z
N MET A 1 45.61 -58.30 -10.71
CA MET A 1 44.60 -58.04 -11.76
C MET A 1 44.68 -56.57 -12.12
N ASN A 2 45.73 -56.27 -12.88
CA ASN A 2 46.36 -54.98 -13.07
C ASN A 2 46.56 -54.88 -14.60
N ASN A 3 46.31 -53.72 -15.21
CA ASN A 3 46.33 -53.42 -16.67
C ASN A 3 44.99 -53.38 -17.41
N ILE A 4 44.01 -54.27 -17.16
CA ILE A 4 42.73 -54.23 -17.91
C ILE A 4 41.85 -53.04 -17.48
N VAL A 5 41.71 -52.81 -16.18
CA VAL A 5 40.94 -51.68 -15.63
C VAL A 5 41.55 -50.33 -16.02
N LYS A 6 42.89 -50.25 -16.05
CA LYS A 6 43.63 -49.04 -16.43
C LYS A 6 43.47 -48.72 -17.92
N LYS A 7 43.42 -49.74 -18.79
CA LYS A 7 43.11 -49.58 -20.22
C LYS A 7 41.64 -49.19 -20.46
N LEU A 8 40.70 -49.73 -19.69
CA LEU A 8 39.28 -49.37 -19.81
C LEU A 8 39.04 -47.90 -19.40
N LEU A 9 39.72 -47.42 -18.35
CA LEU A 9 39.66 -46.01 -17.93
C LEU A 9 40.31 -45.06 -18.94
N LEU A 10 41.41 -45.45 -19.58
CA LEU A 10 42.09 -44.63 -20.60
C LEU A 10 41.30 -44.55 -21.92
N VAL A 11 40.63 -45.63 -22.32
CA VAL A 11 39.72 -45.63 -23.48
C VAL A 11 38.47 -44.80 -23.20
N GLY A 12 37.94 -44.84 -21.97
CA GLY A 12 36.84 -43.97 -21.54
C GLY A 12 37.22 -42.48 -21.52
N LEU A 13 38.46 -42.15 -21.15
CA LEU A 13 38.94 -40.76 -21.15
C LEU A 13 39.15 -40.22 -22.57
N LEU A 14 39.62 -41.06 -23.50
CA LEU A 14 39.84 -40.68 -24.91
C LEU A 14 38.54 -40.57 -25.71
N LEU A 15 37.52 -41.37 -25.41
CA LEU A 15 36.20 -41.25 -26.05
C LEU A 15 35.48 -39.96 -25.67
N ASN A 16 35.72 -39.42 -24.46
CA ASN A 16 35.08 -38.20 -23.98
C ASN A 16 35.69 -36.93 -24.62
N THR A 17 36.97 -36.96 -24.99
CA THR A 17 37.62 -35.84 -25.69
C THR A 17 37.24 -35.71 -27.16
N PHE A 18 36.80 -36.78 -27.83
CA PHE A 18 36.44 -36.73 -29.25
C PHE A 18 35.02 -36.22 -29.50
N VAL A 19 34.12 -36.31 -28.51
CA VAL A 19 32.73 -35.84 -28.64
C VAL A 19 32.60 -34.34 -28.40
N PHE A 20 33.53 -33.72 -27.64
CA PHE A 20 33.45 -32.29 -27.31
C PHE A 20 34.21 -31.35 -28.28
N ALA A 21 35.09 -31.88 -29.13
CA ALA A 21 35.90 -31.05 -30.03
C ALA A 21 35.15 -30.58 -31.30
N GLY A 22 33.99 -31.18 -31.62
CA GLY A 22 33.25 -30.90 -32.86
C GLY A 22 32.05 -29.94 -32.72
N PHE A 23 31.64 -29.57 -31.50
CA PHE A 23 30.42 -28.77 -31.27
C PHE A 23 30.69 -27.32 -30.83
N GLY A 24 31.97 -26.92 -30.68
CA GLY A 24 32.34 -25.57 -30.26
C GLY A 24 32.32 -24.52 -31.38
N ASP A 25 32.58 -24.92 -32.64
CA ASP A 25 32.74 -23.99 -33.77
C ASP A 25 31.43 -23.73 -34.55
N ALA A 26 30.39 -24.54 -34.33
CA ALA A 26 29.08 -24.36 -34.98
C ALA A 26 28.16 -23.35 -34.25
N LEU A 27 28.54 -22.88 -33.06
CA LEU A 27 27.88 -21.79 -32.35
C LEU A 27 28.75 -20.53 -32.40
N LYS A 28 28.98 -20.03 -33.62
CA LYS A 28 29.32 -18.62 -33.81
C LYS A 28 28.13 -17.81 -33.27
N LYS A 29 28.14 -17.54 -31.96
CA LYS A 29 27.14 -16.76 -31.22
C LYS A 29 26.82 -15.52 -32.06
N GLN A 30 25.67 -15.52 -32.72
CA GLN A 30 25.03 -14.27 -33.07
C GLN A 30 24.72 -13.61 -31.73
N LYS A 31 25.57 -12.65 -31.36
CA LYS A 31 25.47 -11.92 -30.10
C LYS A 31 24.27 -10.98 -30.23
N PHE A 32 23.08 -11.49 -29.91
CA PHE A 32 21.90 -10.67 -29.75
C PHE A 32 22.02 -9.92 -28.42
N LEU A 33 21.66 -8.63 -28.45
CA LEU A 33 21.63 -7.79 -27.26
C LEU A 33 20.43 -8.18 -26.40
N SER A 34 20.53 -8.02 -25.09
CA SER A 34 19.35 -8.10 -24.23
C SER A 34 18.45 -6.86 -24.46
N PRO A 35 17.15 -6.90 -24.13
CA PRO A 35 16.26 -5.75 -24.28
C PRO A 35 16.78 -4.47 -23.59
N ASP A 36 17.38 -4.59 -22.41
CA ASP A 36 17.92 -3.44 -21.68
C ASP A 36 19.22 -2.88 -22.32
N GLU A 37 19.99 -3.74 -22.99
CA GLU A 37 21.16 -3.31 -23.78
C GLU A 37 20.76 -2.72 -25.14
N ALA A 38 19.69 -3.25 -25.74
CA ALA A 38 19.15 -2.82 -27.01
C ALA A 38 18.43 -1.47 -26.90
N PHE A 39 17.76 -1.21 -25.78
CA PHE A 39 16.94 -0.02 -25.54
C PHE A 39 17.26 0.62 -24.20
N GLN A 40 18.00 1.73 -24.24
CA GLN A 40 18.24 2.54 -23.05
C GLN A 40 17.21 3.66 -22.99
N THR A 41 16.21 3.49 -22.11
CA THR A 41 15.12 4.46 -21.92
C THR A 41 15.36 5.31 -20.68
N THR A 42 15.25 6.63 -20.84
CA THR A 42 15.34 7.61 -19.76
C THR A 42 14.20 8.62 -19.89
N ALA A 43 13.65 9.07 -18.77
CA ALA A 43 12.69 10.16 -18.73
C ALA A 43 13.11 11.17 -17.66
N VAL A 44 13.29 12.44 -18.06
CA VAL A 44 13.81 13.49 -17.17
C VAL A 44 12.90 14.72 -17.26
N LEU A 45 12.55 15.28 -16.11
CA LEU A 45 11.81 16.53 -16.03
C LEU A 45 12.77 17.73 -16.19
N LYS A 46 12.58 18.54 -17.23
CA LYS A 46 13.35 19.77 -17.49
C LYS A 46 12.38 20.91 -17.82
N GLY A 47 12.35 21.94 -16.97
CA GLY A 47 11.63 23.19 -17.28
C GLY A 47 10.12 23.03 -17.55
N GLY A 48 9.43 22.10 -16.88
CA GLY A 48 8.00 21.85 -17.08
C GLY A 48 7.66 20.97 -18.29
N VAL A 49 8.67 20.29 -18.85
CA VAL A 49 8.52 19.29 -19.90
C VAL A 49 9.22 18.01 -19.46
N ILE A 50 8.54 16.87 -19.62
CA ILE A 50 9.14 15.56 -19.44
C ILE A 50 9.78 15.18 -20.78
N GLU A 51 11.10 15.17 -20.82
CA GLU A 51 11.88 14.72 -21.96
C GLU A 51 12.10 13.21 -21.82
N THR A 52 11.47 12.42 -22.69
CA THR A 52 11.71 10.98 -22.79
C THR A 52 12.70 10.73 -23.92
N LYS A 53 13.71 9.92 -23.65
CA LYS A 53 14.76 9.54 -24.60
C LYS A 53 14.90 8.02 -24.60
N ILE A 54 14.80 7.44 -25.79
CA ILE A 54 15.06 6.02 -26.03
C ILE A 54 16.26 5.95 -26.98
N SER A 55 17.39 5.45 -26.47
CA SER A 55 18.58 5.20 -27.28
C SER A 55 18.59 3.74 -27.72
N MET A 56 18.68 3.51 -29.02
CA MET A 56 18.64 2.20 -29.65
C MET A 56 20.03 1.78 -30.09
N ALA A 57 20.38 0.52 -29.89
CA ALA A 57 21.62 -0.04 -30.41
C ALA A 57 21.58 -0.14 -31.95
N ASP A 58 22.75 -0.36 -32.56
CA ASP A 58 22.88 -0.42 -34.02
C ASP A 58 22.04 -1.56 -34.63
N LYS A 59 21.35 -1.27 -35.74
CA LYS A 59 20.44 -2.21 -36.45
C LYS A 59 19.24 -2.69 -35.61
N ILE A 60 18.68 -1.76 -34.84
CA ILE A 60 17.45 -1.92 -34.07
C ILE A 60 16.54 -0.72 -34.35
N HIS A 61 15.26 -1.01 -34.51
CA HIS A 61 14.23 -0.01 -34.78
C HIS A 61 12.99 -0.25 -33.90
N ILE A 62 12.21 0.80 -33.66
CA ILE A 62 10.93 0.77 -32.94
C ILE A 62 9.81 1.20 -33.88
N TYR A 63 8.68 0.48 -33.87
CA TYR A 63 7.51 0.83 -34.67
C TYR A 63 6.73 2.01 -34.07
N GLU A 64 6.32 2.95 -34.92
CA GLU A 64 5.55 4.13 -34.51
C GLU A 64 4.23 3.76 -33.80
N ASP A 65 3.52 2.77 -34.32
CA ASP A 65 2.21 2.34 -33.83
C ASP A 65 2.31 1.58 -32.50
N SER A 66 3.48 1.00 -32.19
CA SER A 66 3.72 0.30 -30.93
C SER A 66 4.03 1.24 -29.77
N LEU A 67 4.34 2.51 -30.05
CA LEU A 67 4.80 3.48 -29.07
C LEU A 67 3.60 4.14 -28.38
N HIS A 68 3.35 3.74 -27.13
CA HIS A 68 2.31 4.29 -26.27
C HIS A 68 2.90 4.95 -25.03
N TYR A 69 2.36 6.13 -24.69
CA TYR A 69 2.66 6.85 -23.46
C TYR A 69 1.40 6.88 -22.61
N ARG A 70 1.48 6.38 -21.38
CA ARG A 70 0.33 6.28 -20.49
C ARG A 70 0.71 6.72 -19.08
N ILE A 71 -0.20 7.38 -18.40
CA ILE A 71 -0.15 7.47 -16.94
C ILE A 71 -0.87 6.24 -16.40
N ILE A 72 -0.24 5.49 -15.50
CA ILE A 72 -0.84 4.28 -14.89
C ILE A 72 -1.37 4.53 -13.48
N GLU A 73 -0.82 5.52 -12.78
CA GLU A 73 -1.19 5.93 -11.42
C GLU A 73 -1.23 7.45 -11.33
N PRO A 74 -2.17 8.05 -10.56
CA PRO A 74 -3.27 7.43 -9.82
C PRO A 74 -4.42 6.90 -10.70
N LYS A 75 -4.48 7.27 -11.98
CA LYS A 75 -5.52 6.81 -12.92
C LYS A 75 -4.89 6.47 -14.26
N ARG A 76 -5.38 5.39 -14.89
CA ARG A 76 -4.98 5.03 -16.25
C ARG A 76 -5.48 6.06 -17.26
N VAL A 77 -4.55 6.78 -17.88
CA VAL A 77 -4.81 7.82 -18.90
C VAL A 77 -3.82 7.64 -20.04
N GLU A 78 -4.30 7.60 -21.27
CA GLU A 78 -3.44 7.55 -22.45
C GLU A 78 -3.09 8.96 -22.91
N LEU A 79 -1.80 9.24 -23.11
CA LEU A 79 -1.30 10.57 -23.44
C LEU A 79 -1.17 10.73 -24.95
N SER A 80 -1.80 11.77 -25.50
CA SER A 80 -1.65 12.18 -26.89
C SER A 80 -0.37 12.99 -27.08
N VAL A 81 0.77 12.31 -27.21
CA VAL A 81 2.07 12.97 -27.35
C VAL A 81 2.39 13.35 -28.80
N THR A 82 3.13 14.45 -28.98
CA THR A 82 3.67 14.81 -30.31
C THR A 82 4.94 13.99 -30.60
N LYS A 83 4.82 13.00 -31.49
CA LYS A 83 5.95 12.15 -31.92
C LYS A 83 6.80 12.84 -33.01
N PRO A 84 8.12 12.62 -33.06
CA PRO A 84 8.96 13.11 -34.16
C PRO A 84 8.60 12.41 -35.49
N LYS A 85 9.10 12.92 -36.61
CA LYS A 85 8.82 12.32 -37.93
C LYS A 85 9.47 10.93 -38.04
N PRO A 86 8.70 9.86 -38.29
CA PRO A 86 9.27 8.53 -38.49
C PRO A 86 9.87 8.37 -39.90
N HIS A 87 10.70 7.35 -40.08
CA HIS A 87 11.21 6.92 -41.38
C HIS A 87 10.48 5.66 -41.85
N ALA A 88 10.38 5.46 -43.17
CA ALA A 88 9.76 4.27 -43.73
C ALA A 88 10.78 3.13 -43.83
N PHE A 89 10.47 1.98 -43.23
CA PHE A 89 11.28 0.78 -43.27
C PHE A 89 10.37 -0.44 -43.51
N ASP A 90 10.62 -1.17 -44.59
CA ASP A 90 9.83 -2.36 -45.00
C ASP A 90 8.30 -2.12 -45.12
N GLY A 91 7.90 -0.90 -45.45
CA GLY A 91 6.48 -0.50 -45.57
C GLY A 91 5.87 0.07 -44.29
N ASP A 92 6.54 -0.07 -43.16
CA ASP A 92 6.13 0.46 -41.86
C ASP A 92 6.87 1.75 -41.49
N LYS A 93 6.34 2.48 -40.52
CA LYS A 93 6.96 3.70 -39.98
C LYS A 93 7.71 3.38 -38.70
N VAL A 94 9.02 3.66 -38.69
CA VAL A 94 9.92 3.28 -37.60
C VAL A 94 10.83 4.43 -37.16
N TYR A 95 11.40 4.25 -35.96
CA TYR A 95 12.44 5.11 -35.38
C TYR A 95 13.74 4.31 -35.19
N GLU A 96 14.88 4.94 -35.46
CA GLU A 96 16.23 4.35 -35.33
C GLU A 96 17.16 5.29 -34.56
N LYS A 97 18.23 4.72 -33.98
CA LYS A 97 19.30 5.41 -33.21
C LYS A 97 18.82 6.08 -31.92
N GLU A 98 18.01 7.13 -32.04
CA GLU A 98 17.54 7.91 -30.90
C GLU A 98 16.14 8.45 -31.15
N LEU A 99 15.26 8.26 -30.18
CA LEU A 99 13.91 8.79 -30.16
C LEU A 99 13.75 9.70 -28.95
N ILE A 100 13.47 10.98 -29.20
CA ILE A 100 13.18 11.97 -28.16
C ILE A 100 11.73 12.42 -28.30
N VAL A 101 10.95 12.32 -27.22
CA VAL A 101 9.57 12.83 -27.14
C VAL A 101 9.45 13.78 -25.96
N ASN A 102 8.85 14.93 -26.20
CA ASN A 102 8.65 15.97 -25.21
C ASN A 102 7.18 16.00 -24.80
N ILE A 103 6.91 15.76 -23.52
CA ILE A 103 5.56 15.73 -22.95
C ILE A 103 5.42 16.95 -22.02
N PRO A 104 4.63 17.97 -22.37
CA PRO A 104 4.39 19.10 -21.50
C PRO A 104 3.71 18.65 -20.20
N THR A 105 4.23 19.05 -19.03
CA THR A 105 3.61 18.62 -17.75
C THR A 105 2.19 19.14 -17.59
N LYS A 106 1.86 20.29 -18.21
CA LYS A 106 0.51 20.86 -18.24
C LYS A 106 -0.54 19.90 -18.81
N GLU A 107 -0.18 19.11 -19.83
CA GLU A 107 -1.11 18.14 -20.43
C GLU A 107 -1.37 16.97 -19.49
N VAL A 108 -0.36 16.57 -18.72
CA VAL A 108 -0.46 15.53 -17.69
C VAL A 108 -1.26 16.03 -16.49
N GLU A 109 -0.90 17.20 -15.97
CA GLU A 109 -1.55 17.86 -14.83
C GLU A 109 -3.03 18.20 -15.10
N SER A 110 -3.40 18.41 -16.37
CA SER A 110 -4.81 18.63 -16.76
C SER A 110 -5.69 17.39 -16.61
N GLN A 111 -5.10 16.20 -16.62
CA GLN A 111 -5.82 14.91 -16.59
C GLN A 111 -5.63 14.17 -15.26
N VAL A 112 -4.55 14.48 -14.54
CA VAL A 112 -4.11 13.77 -13.35
C VAL A 112 -3.58 14.77 -12.32
N ALA A 113 -4.11 14.71 -11.10
CA ALA A 113 -3.63 15.51 -9.97
C ALA A 113 -2.69 14.68 -9.09
N GLY A 114 -1.63 15.29 -8.56
CA GLY A 114 -0.67 14.64 -7.68
C GLY A 114 0.48 13.90 -8.36
N ASP A 115 1.19 13.11 -7.58
CA ASP A 115 2.28 12.26 -8.06
C ASP A 115 1.76 11.26 -9.09
N TYR A 116 2.47 11.11 -10.20
CA TYR A 116 2.05 10.26 -11.31
C TYR A 116 3.18 9.37 -11.81
N THR A 117 2.78 8.19 -12.28
CA THR A 117 3.70 7.21 -12.87
C THR A 117 3.48 7.16 -14.38
N LEU A 118 4.50 7.58 -15.13
CA LEU A 118 4.54 7.54 -16.59
C LEU A 118 5.05 6.16 -17.04
N GLU A 119 4.23 5.45 -17.80
CA GLU A 119 4.57 4.22 -18.52
C GLU A 119 4.86 4.54 -20.00
N ILE A 120 6.00 4.08 -20.48
CA ILE A 120 6.38 4.07 -21.90
C ILE A 120 6.35 2.61 -22.35
N GLU A 121 5.40 2.29 -23.23
CA GLU A 121 5.26 0.98 -23.86
C GLU A 121 5.72 1.07 -25.32
N PHE A 122 6.59 0.16 -25.74
CA PHE A 122 7.06 0.09 -27.13
C PHE A 122 7.50 -1.31 -27.51
N GLN A 123 7.48 -1.60 -28.80
CA GLN A 123 8.03 -2.84 -29.36
C GLN A 123 9.11 -2.51 -30.38
N GLY A 124 10.27 -3.13 -30.24
CA GLY A 124 11.36 -3.00 -31.19
C GLY A 124 11.76 -4.32 -31.81
N CYS A 125 12.37 -4.24 -32.98
CA CYS A 125 12.93 -5.37 -33.71
C CYS A 125 14.35 -5.06 -34.16
N SER A 126 15.15 -6.11 -34.30
CA SER A 126 16.45 -6.03 -34.95
C SER A 126 16.30 -6.40 -36.42
N ASP A 127 17.04 -5.71 -37.28
CA ASP A 127 17.11 -5.98 -38.72
C ASP A 127 17.62 -7.40 -39.03
N LYS A 128 18.16 -8.10 -38.02
CA LYS A 128 18.56 -9.52 -38.08
C LYS A 128 17.39 -10.50 -37.91
N GLY A 129 16.15 -10.01 -37.92
CA GLY A 129 14.94 -10.83 -37.94
C GLY A 129 14.44 -11.28 -36.57
N ILE A 130 14.77 -10.57 -35.49
CA ILE A 130 14.24 -10.84 -34.14
C ILE A 130 13.46 -9.63 -33.64
N CYS A 131 12.20 -9.86 -33.27
CA CYS A 131 11.36 -8.90 -32.59
C CYS A 131 11.31 -9.19 -31.09
N TYR A 132 11.48 -8.15 -30.28
CA TYR A 132 11.33 -8.26 -28.84
C TYR A 132 9.84 -8.25 -28.48
N GLN A 133 9.53 -8.76 -27.28
CA GLN A 133 8.21 -8.60 -26.68
C GLN A 133 7.97 -7.13 -26.32
N PRO A 134 6.71 -6.67 -26.24
CA PRO A 134 6.39 -5.32 -25.80
C PRO A 134 7.07 -4.98 -24.46
N ILE A 135 7.88 -3.93 -24.47
CA ILE A 135 8.69 -3.48 -23.33
C ILE A 135 7.93 -2.34 -22.66
N LYS A 136 7.79 -2.42 -21.33
CA LYS A 136 7.16 -1.39 -20.50
C LYS A 136 8.21 -0.80 -19.56
N LYS A 137 8.39 0.51 -19.62
CA LYS A 137 9.28 1.25 -18.71
C LYS A 137 8.49 2.29 -17.93
N THR A 138 8.59 2.25 -16.61
CA THR A 138 7.84 3.13 -15.71
C THR A 138 8.77 4.15 -15.04
N PHE A 139 8.31 5.40 -14.96
CA PHE A 139 9.04 6.51 -14.36
C PHE A 139 8.10 7.29 -13.42
N HIS A 140 8.56 7.58 -12.21
CA HIS A 140 7.77 8.30 -11.20
C HIS A 140 8.12 9.78 -11.22
N PHE A 141 7.09 10.63 -11.26
CA PHE A 141 7.23 12.08 -11.23
C PHE A 141 6.36 12.67 -10.13
N LYS A 142 6.90 13.69 -9.45
CA LYS A 142 6.13 14.48 -8.50
C LYS A 142 5.28 15.49 -9.25
N GLY A 143 3.97 15.45 -9.02
CA GLY A 143 3.04 16.38 -9.64
C GLY A 143 2.76 17.59 -8.75
N THR A 144 1.76 18.38 -9.15
CA THR A 144 1.27 19.50 -8.34
C THR A 144 0.68 18.96 -7.04
N GLU A 145 1.03 19.58 -5.91
CA GLU A 145 0.54 19.26 -4.56
C GLU A 145 -0.97 18.95 -4.58
N LEU A 146 -1.33 17.70 -4.28
CA LEU A 146 -2.72 17.27 -4.15
C LEU A 146 -3.41 18.08 -3.07
N GLY A 147 -4.64 18.52 -3.35
CA GLY A 147 -5.53 19.05 -2.33
C GLY A 147 -5.82 17.99 -1.26
N VAL A 148 -5.97 18.46 -0.02
CA VAL A 148 -6.35 17.65 1.16
C VAL A 148 -7.48 16.66 0.88
N PHE A 149 -8.50 17.09 0.11
CA PHE A 149 -9.66 16.27 -0.23
C PHE A 149 -9.35 15.10 -1.17
N ASP A 150 -8.43 15.27 -2.13
CA ASP A 150 -8.04 14.20 -3.04
C ASP A 150 -7.19 13.15 -2.30
N LYS A 151 -6.31 13.59 -1.38
CA LYS A 151 -5.53 12.69 -0.53
C LYS A 151 -6.42 11.84 0.38
N ILE A 152 -7.43 12.44 1.01
CA ILE A 152 -8.41 11.71 1.83
C ILE A 152 -9.20 10.71 0.98
N SER A 153 -9.60 11.10 -0.24
CA SER A 153 -10.33 10.21 -1.16
C SER A 153 -9.49 9.02 -1.62
N GLN A 154 -8.18 9.22 -1.83
CA GLN A 154 -7.25 8.14 -2.17
C GLN A 154 -7.03 7.18 -1.00
N MET A 155 -6.86 7.71 0.23
CA MET A 155 -6.78 6.88 1.45
C MET A 155 -8.04 6.03 1.67
N ILE A 156 -9.22 6.60 1.46
CA ILE A 156 -10.49 5.87 1.59
C ILE A 156 -10.64 4.77 0.53
N LYS A 157 -10.16 5.00 -0.70
CA LYS A 157 -10.27 4.03 -1.80
C LYS A 157 -9.26 2.89 -1.75
N GLU A 158 -8.02 3.16 -1.33
CA GLU A 158 -6.96 2.16 -1.41
C GLU A 158 -6.99 1.17 -0.23
N GLY A 159 -7.53 1.55 0.94
CA GLY A 159 -7.78 0.66 2.09
C GLY A 159 -6.56 -0.10 2.63
N ASN A 160 -5.38 0.13 2.05
CA ASN A 160 -4.14 -0.56 2.33
C ASN A 160 -3.33 0.27 3.32
N THR A 161 -3.16 -0.28 4.51
CA THR A 161 -2.45 0.35 5.64
C THR A 161 -1.02 0.74 5.29
N ALA A 162 -0.35 0.01 4.38
CA ALA A 162 1.03 0.30 3.98
C ALA A 162 1.15 1.58 3.15
N LYS A 163 0.23 1.80 2.19
CA LYS A 163 0.23 3.03 1.37
C LYS A 163 -0.19 4.26 2.17
N ILE A 164 -1.11 4.08 3.12
CA ILE A 164 -1.52 5.14 4.04
C ILE A 164 -0.32 5.59 4.88
N ALA A 165 0.48 4.66 5.42
CA ALA A 165 1.66 5.00 6.19
C ALA A 165 2.71 5.80 5.37
N ASP A 166 2.93 5.42 4.12
CA ASP A 166 3.86 6.11 3.20
C ASP A 166 3.44 7.57 2.94
N ILE A 167 2.14 7.79 2.70
CA ILE A 167 1.56 9.13 2.51
C ILE A 167 1.71 9.97 3.78
N LEU A 168 1.45 9.41 4.96
CA LEU A 168 1.59 10.14 6.23
C LEU A 168 3.05 10.49 6.56
N VAL A 169 4.03 9.67 6.21
CA VAL A 169 5.45 9.93 6.52
C VAL A 169 6.02 11.09 5.70
N HIS A 170 5.50 11.29 4.48
CA HIS A 170 5.96 12.35 3.59
C HIS A 170 5.25 13.69 3.78
N GLU A 171 4.29 13.80 4.70
CA GLU A 171 3.44 14.98 4.87
C GLU A 171 3.76 15.81 6.12
N SER A 172 3.23 17.04 6.16
CA SER A 172 3.44 17.97 7.28
C SER A 172 2.78 17.51 8.58
N SER A 173 3.47 17.65 9.71
CA SER A 173 2.98 17.22 11.04
C SER A 173 1.68 17.91 11.47
N ILE A 174 1.43 19.15 11.02
CA ILE A 174 0.19 19.89 11.30
C ILE A 174 -1.00 19.22 10.63
N PHE A 175 -0.84 18.79 9.37
CA PHE A 175 -1.92 18.14 8.63
C PHE A 175 -2.32 16.81 9.26
N ILE A 176 -1.32 16.03 9.67
CA ILE A 176 -1.50 14.75 10.38
C ILE A 176 -2.28 14.96 11.67
N LEU A 177 -1.88 15.94 12.50
CA LEU A 177 -2.56 16.24 13.76
C LEU A 177 -4.04 16.60 13.53
N LEU A 178 -4.31 17.46 12.54
CA LEU A 178 -5.68 17.87 12.21
C LEU A 178 -6.52 16.70 11.69
N LEU A 179 -5.92 15.85 10.86
CA LEU A 179 -6.59 14.66 10.32
C LEU A 179 -6.94 13.66 11.42
N PHE A 180 -5.99 13.32 12.31
CA PHE A 180 -6.25 12.43 13.45
C PHE A 180 -7.31 13.00 14.40
N PHE A 181 -7.32 14.31 14.62
CA PHE A 181 -8.34 14.97 15.43
C PHE A 181 -9.74 14.81 14.82
N VAL A 182 -9.88 15.05 13.51
CA VAL A 182 -11.17 14.92 12.80
C VAL A 182 -11.64 13.46 12.77
N PHE A 183 -10.76 12.50 12.47
CA PHE A 183 -11.11 11.08 12.52
C PHE A 183 -11.49 10.63 13.93
N GLY A 184 -10.81 11.11 14.97
CA GLY A 184 -11.18 10.85 16.36
C GLY A 184 -12.56 11.39 16.72
N LEU A 185 -12.89 12.60 16.25
CA LEU A 185 -14.23 13.18 16.45
C LEU A 185 -15.31 12.37 15.71
N LEU A 186 -15.07 11.98 14.46
CA LEU A 186 -15.99 11.13 13.70
C LEU A 186 -16.22 9.77 14.39
N LEU A 187 -15.16 9.17 14.94
CA LEU A 187 -15.26 7.92 15.70
C LEU A 187 -16.08 8.09 16.99
N ALA A 188 -16.02 9.25 17.63
CA ALA A 188 -16.85 9.55 18.79
C ALA A 188 -18.36 9.63 18.46
N LEU A 189 -18.73 9.93 17.22
CA LEU A 189 -20.13 9.93 16.76
C LEU A 189 -20.68 8.53 16.43
N THR A 190 -19.90 7.47 16.65
CA THR A 190 -20.35 6.10 16.37
C THR A 190 -21.42 5.63 17.38
N PRO A 191 -22.39 4.80 16.94
CA PRO A 191 -23.53 4.38 17.77
C PRO A 191 -23.13 3.57 19.02
N CYS A 192 -21.89 3.10 19.12
CA CYS A 192 -21.39 2.31 20.24
C CYS A 192 -20.94 3.16 21.45
N ILE A 193 -20.61 4.44 21.25
CA ILE A 193 -20.21 5.35 22.34
C ILE A 193 -21.43 6.00 23.00
N PHE A 194 -22.54 6.14 22.27
CA PHE A 194 -23.78 6.74 22.76
C PHE A 194 -24.30 6.10 24.07
N PRO A 195 -24.29 4.77 24.24
CA PRO A 195 -24.65 4.11 25.50
C PRO A 195 -23.67 4.35 26.65
N MET A 196 -22.41 4.69 26.37
CA MET A 196 -21.37 4.89 27.38
C MET A 196 -21.38 6.32 27.95
N ILE A 197 -21.85 7.32 27.20
CA ILE A 197 -22.00 8.71 27.66
C ILE A 197 -22.89 8.79 28.93
N PRO A 198 -24.07 8.14 28.99
CA PRO A 198 -24.88 8.05 30.20
C PRO A 198 -24.16 7.42 31.40
N ILE A 199 -23.31 6.40 31.15
CA ILE A 199 -22.58 5.69 32.21
C ILE A 199 -21.52 6.61 32.83
N LEU A 200 -20.73 7.30 32.02
CA LEU A 200 -19.74 8.25 32.54
C LEU A 200 -20.40 9.42 33.28
N SER A 201 -21.52 9.92 32.75
CA SER A 201 -22.30 10.97 33.41
C SER A 201 -22.84 10.52 34.78
N SER A 202 -23.35 9.28 34.87
CA SER A 202 -23.85 8.73 36.15
C SER A 202 -22.72 8.46 37.15
N ILE A 203 -21.51 8.12 36.71
CA ILE A 203 -20.34 7.95 37.59
C ILE A 203 -19.86 9.30 38.13
N ILE A 204 -19.79 10.33 37.29
CA ILE A 204 -19.35 11.67 37.71
C ILE A 204 -20.38 12.31 38.66
N VAL A 205 -21.67 12.03 38.46
CA VAL A 205 -22.75 12.47 39.35
C VAL A 205 -22.84 11.63 40.64
N SER A 206 -22.59 10.31 40.60
CA SER A 206 -22.65 9.44 41.79
C SER A 206 -21.49 9.66 42.77
N GLN A 207 -20.33 10.14 42.29
CA GLN A 207 -19.23 10.58 43.17
C GLN A 207 -19.51 11.90 43.92
N GLN A 208 -20.66 12.55 43.69
CA GLN A 208 -21.12 13.74 44.44
C GLN A 208 -21.98 13.39 45.68
N GLY A 209 -22.20 12.10 45.97
CA GLY A 209 -23.11 11.62 47.04
C GLY A 209 -22.55 11.57 48.47
N GLY A 210 -21.48 12.29 48.80
CA GLY A 210 -20.96 12.42 50.16
C GLY A 210 -20.62 13.87 50.50
N ASP A 211 -20.93 14.31 51.72
CA ASP A 211 -20.93 15.66 52.31
C ASP A 211 -19.67 16.58 52.13
N GLU A 212 -18.78 16.35 51.17
CA GLU A 212 -17.63 17.22 50.88
C GLU A 212 -17.73 17.92 49.52
N LYS A 213 -17.29 19.19 49.52
CA LYS A 213 -17.53 20.22 48.50
C LYS A 213 -17.32 19.76 47.04
N PRO A 214 -18.12 20.26 46.08
CA PRO A 214 -18.02 19.91 44.67
C PRO A 214 -16.69 20.40 44.09
N SER A 215 -15.70 19.52 44.03
CA SER A 215 -14.40 19.83 43.45
C SER A 215 -14.40 19.44 41.96
N VAL A 216 -14.65 20.44 41.11
CA VAL A 216 -14.51 20.34 39.64
C VAL A 216 -13.10 19.89 39.25
N ALA A 217 -12.08 20.24 40.04
CA ALA A 217 -10.68 19.84 39.82
C ALA A 217 -10.48 18.31 39.88
N LYS A 218 -11.17 17.63 40.80
CA LYS A 218 -11.10 16.17 40.95
C LYS A 218 -11.81 15.46 39.79
N ALA A 219 -12.98 15.96 39.36
CA ALA A 219 -13.66 15.44 38.16
C ALA A 219 -12.81 15.62 36.90
N PHE A 220 -12.13 16.77 36.75
CA PHE A 220 -11.23 17.02 35.62
C PHE A 220 -10.02 16.08 35.63
N PHE A 221 -9.35 15.90 36.78
CA PHE A 221 -8.22 14.99 36.89
C PHE A 221 -8.60 13.52 36.64
N THR A 222 -9.76 13.09 37.14
CA THR A 222 -10.26 11.73 36.89
C THR A 222 -10.52 11.49 35.40
N SER A 223 -11.16 12.45 34.72
CA SER A 223 -11.39 12.38 33.26
C SER A 223 -10.08 12.35 32.47
N LEU A 224 -9.09 13.14 32.88
CA LEU A 224 -7.77 13.17 32.23
C LEU A 224 -7.06 11.81 32.34
N VAL A 225 -7.04 11.22 33.53
CA VAL A 225 -6.42 9.91 33.77
C VAL A 225 -7.15 8.82 32.98
N TYR A 226 -8.49 8.84 32.98
CA TYR A 226 -9.30 7.88 32.22
C TYR A 226 -9.02 7.93 30.71
N VAL A 227 -9.02 9.14 30.12
CA VAL A 227 -8.74 9.31 28.68
C VAL A 227 -7.31 8.89 28.34
N LEU A 228 -6.34 9.19 29.20
CA LEU A 228 -4.93 8.82 28.98
C LEU A 228 -4.71 7.31 29.04
N SER A 229 -5.36 6.61 29.99
CA SER A 229 -5.32 5.14 30.09
C SER A 229 -5.99 4.46 28.89
N MET A 230 -7.14 4.98 28.43
CA MET A 230 -7.82 4.46 27.24
C MET A 230 -6.99 4.69 25.97
N ALA A 231 -6.41 5.89 25.81
CA ALA A 231 -5.53 6.20 24.70
C ALA A 231 -4.31 5.27 24.67
N ALA A 232 -3.67 5.04 25.82
CA ALA A 232 -2.55 4.10 25.92
C ALA A 232 -2.95 2.67 25.52
N THR A 233 -4.09 2.18 26.01
CA THR A 233 -4.58 0.83 25.70
C THR A 233 -4.86 0.65 24.22
N TYR A 234 -5.60 1.59 23.60
CA TYR A 234 -5.88 1.52 22.16
C TYR A 234 -4.61 1.69 21.32
N THR A 235 -3.64 2.48 21.77
CA THR A 235 -2.34 2.61 21.09
C THR A 235 -1.57 1.30 21.13
N VAL A 236 -1.55 0.60 22.28
CA VAL A 236 -0.90 -0.71 22.41
C VAL A 236 -1.56 -1.74 21.51
N VAL A 237 -2.90 -1.82 21.52
CA VAL A 237 -3.64 -2.74 20.63
C VAL A 237 -3.38 -2.42 19.16
N GLY A 238 -3.37 -1.12 18.80
CA GLY A 238 -3.05 -0.67 17.44
C GLY A 238 -1.63 -1.01 17.01
N LEU A 239 -0.65 -0.85 17.90
CA LEU A 239 0.74 -1.23 17.65
C LEU A 239 0.89 -2.74 17.44
N VAL A 240 0.26 -3.54 18.30
CA VAL A 240 0.27 -5.01 18.18
C VAL A 240 -0.39 -5.44 16.87
N ALA A 241 -1.53 -4.86 16.52
CA ALA A 241 -2.21 -5.12 15.25
C ALA A 241 -1.33 -4.72 14.05
N GLY A 242 -0.60 -3.62 14.13
CA GLY A 242 0.35 -3.19 13.09
C GLY A 242 1.54 -4.14 12.94
N LEU A 243 2.07 -4.66 14.05
CA LEU A 243 3.21 -5.60 14.05
C LEU A 243 2.82 -7.01 13.55
N LEU A 244 1.57 -7.42 13.73
CA LEU A 244 1.06 -8.70 13.23
C LEU A 244 0.82 -8.72 11.71
N GLY A 245 0.92 -7.56 11.05
CA GLY A 245 0.98 -7.45 9.58
C GLY A 245 -0.38 -7.45 8.87
N ALA A 246 -0.34 -7.04 7.60
CA ALA A 246 -1.50 -6.86 6.71
C ALA A 246 -2.36 -8.12 6.52
N ASP A 247 -1.83 -9.30 6.85
CA ASP A 247 -2.54 -10.58 6.80
C ASP A 247 -3.76 -10.63 7.74
N ILE A 248 -3.75 -9.91 8.86
CA ILE A 248 -4.93 -9.87 9.75
C ILE A 248 -6.12 -9.19 9.06
N GLN A 249 -5.88 -8.16 8.24
CA GLN A 249 -6.95 -7.50 7.50
C GLN A 249 -7.57 -8.45 6.47
N THR A 250 -6.73 -9.25 5.79
CA THR A 250 -7.18 -10.29 4.83
C THR A 250 -7.88 -11.44 5.54
N ALA A 251 -7.41 -11.85 6.72
CA ALA A 251 -8.06 -12.88 7.54
C ALA A 251 -9.41 -12.40 8.11
N MET A 252 -9.52 -11.14 8.52
CA MET A 252 -10.75 -10.52 9.01
C MET A 252 -11.77 -10.27 7.89
N GLN A 253 -11.33 -10.15 6.64
CA GLN A 253 -12.21 -10.10 5.46
C GLN A 253 -12.68 -11.48 4.99
N ASN A 254 -12.25 -12.57 5.61
CA ASN A 254 -12.77 -13.89 5.28
C ASN A 254 -14.30 -13.90 5.53
N PRO A 255 -15.12 -14.28 4.53
CA PRO A 255 -16.57 -14.25 4.64
C PRO A 255 -17.10 -15.00 5.87
N TRP A 256 -16.40 -16.03 6.34
CA TRP A 256 -16.80 -16.77 7.54
C TRP A 256 -16.67 -15.93 8.82
N VAL A 257 -15.56 -15.18 8.97
CA VAL A 257 -15.32 -14.32 10.15
C VAL A 257 -16.29 -13.14 10.17
N LEU A 258 -16.50 -12.52 9.01
CA LEU A 258 -17.48 -11.43 8.86
C LEU A 258 -18.90 -11.90 9.19
N THR A 259 -19.27 -13.11 8.79
CA THR A 259 -20.60 -13.67 9.10
C THR A 259 -20.78 -13.89 10.60
N ILE A 260 -19.76 -14.40 11.30
CA ILE A 260 -19.81 -14.58 12.76
C ILE A 260 -19.93 -13.23 13.47
N PHE A 261 -19.13 -12.24 13.09
CA PHE A 261 -19.19 -10.89 13.69
C PHE A 261 -20.53 -10.20 13.41
N ALA A 262 -21.05 -10.30 12.19
CA ALA A 262 -22.35 -9.77 11.84
C ALA A 262 -23.48 -10.44 12.65
N ALA A 263 -23.44 -11.77 12.80
CA ALA A 263 -24.40 -12.51 13.62
C ALA A 263 -24.33 -12.09 15.10
N MET A 264 -23.13 -11.85 15.64
CA MET A 264 -22.94 -11.33 16.99
C MET A 264 -23.55 -9.92 17.16
N PHE A 265 -23.32 -9.01 16.20
CA PHE A 265 -23.94 -7.68 16.24
C PHE A 265 -25.47 -7.72 16.13
N VAL A 266 -26.01 -8.62 15.30
CA VAL A 266 -27.47 -8.83 15.21
C VAL A 266 -28.02 -9.37 16.54
N ALA A 267 -27.33 -10.31 17.18
CA ALA A 267 -27.73 -10.83 18.49
C ALA A 267 -27.74 -9.73 19.56
N LEU A 268 -26.74 -8.85 19.58
CA LEU A 268 -26.70 -7.70 20.49
C LEU A 268 -27.80 -6.68 20.19
N ALA A 269 -28.12 -6.45 18.92
CA ALA A 269 -29.22 -5.57 18.52
C ALA A 269 -30.59 -6.11 19.02
N PHE A 270 -30.82 -7.43 18.93
CA PHE A 270 -32.02 -8.06 19.50
C PHE A 270 -32.11 -7.92 21.03
N SER A 271 -30.98 -7.82 21.73
CA SER A 271 -30.95 -7.53 23.17
C SER A 271 -31.37 -6.09 23.47
N LEU A 272 -30.97 -5.12 22.65
CA LEU A 272 -31.40 -3.71 22.75
C LEU A 272 -32.91 -3.52 22.47
N PHE A 273 -33.52 -4.36 21.63
CA PHE A 273 -34.97 -4.39 21.41
C PHE A 273 -35.74 -5.07 22.56
N GLY A 274 -35.05 -5.54 23.61
CA GLY A 274 -35.66 -6.17 24.78
C GLY A 274 -36.22 -7.57 24.52
N TYR A 275 -35.85 -8.22 23.41
CA TYR A 275 -36.34 -9.56 23.08
C TYR A 275 -35.65 -10.66 23.91
N TYR A 276 -34.42 -10.39 24.36
CA TYR A 276 -33.64 -11.23 25.28
C TYR A 276 -32.89 -10.33 26.28
N GLU A 277 -33.26 -10.38 27.56
CA GLU A 277 -32.36 -9.97 28.64
C GLU A 277 -31.38 -11.12 28.88
N ILE A 278 -30.20 -11.05 28.28
CA ILE A 278 -29.08 -11.91 28.68
C ILE A 278 -28.56 -11.35 30.01
N GLY A 279 -29.29 -11.63 31.09
CA GLY A 279 -28.81 -11.42 32.44
C GLY A 279 -27.69 -12.42 32.71
N LEU A 280 -26.47 -11.92 32.92
CA LEU A 280 -25.41 -12.74 33.53
C LEU A 280 -25.94 -13.30 34.85
N PRO A 281 -25.69 -14.59 35.20
CA PRO A 281 -26.15 -15.15 36.46
C PRO A 281 -25.71 -14.23 37.60
N ALA A 282 -26.67 -13.82 38.45
CA ALA A 282 -26.49 -12.73 39.42
C ALA A 282 -25.27 -12.92 40.36
N SER A 283 -24.77 -14.15 40.50
CA SER A 283 -23.56 -14.49 41.25
C SER A 283 -22.25 -14.02 40.57
N TRP A 284 -22.18 -13.99 39.24
CA TRP A 284 -21.03 -13.46 38.50
C TRP A 284 -21.08 -11.95 38.40
N GLN A 285 -22.28 -11.41 38.14
CA GLN A 285 -22.49 -9.97 38.07
C GLN A 285 -22.16 -9.32 39.42
N SER A 286 -22.65 -9.86 40.55
CA SER A 286 -22.34 -9.32 41.88
C SER A 286 -20.87 -9.44 42.30
N LYS A 287 -20.11 -10.45 41.82
CA LYS A 287 -18.66 -10.56 42.09
C LYS A 287 -17.83 -9.54 41.30
N ILE A 288 -18.15 -9.37 40.03
CA ILE A 288 -17.47 -8.40 39.15
C ILE A 288 -17.85 -6.98 39.56
N SER A 289 -19.12 -6.71 39.84
CA SER A 289 -19.59 -5.42 40.35
C SER A 289 -18.95 -5.09 41.69
N LYS A 290 -18.81 -6.02 42.63
CA LYS A 290 -18.08 -5.78 43.89
C LYS A 290 -16.60 -5.46 43.67
N ALA A 291 -15.91 -6.18 42.77
CA ALA A 291 -14.52 -5.90 42.45
C ALA A 291 -14.36 -4.52 41.76
N SER A 292 -15.33 -4.13 40.93
CA SER A 292 -15.39 -2.83 40.28
C SER A 292 -15.70 -1.71 41.29
N ASP A 293 -16.67 -1.90 42.19
CA ASP A 293 -17.03 -0.94 43.24
C ASP A 293 -15.91 -0.75 44.26
N GLU A 294 -15.20 -1.82 44.61
CA GLU A 294 -14.04 -1.79 45.52
C GLU A 294 -12.80 -1.15 44.88
N ALA A 295 -12.64 -1.30 43.55
CA ALA A 295 -11.67 -0.51 42.79
C ALA A 295 -12.10 0.97 42.73
N GLN A 296 -13.38 1.26 42.49
CA GLN A 296 -13.94 2.61 42.38
C GLN A 296 -13.88 3.40 43.70
N GLY A 297 -13.96 2.72 44.85
CA GLY A 297 -13.80 3.31 46.19
C GLY A 297 -12.35 3.69 46.57
N LYS A 298 -11.33 3.17 45.87
CA LYS A 298 -9.90 3.43 46.16
C LYS A 298 -9.33 4.69 45.50
N GLY A 299 -10.17 5.56 44.93
CA GLY A 299 -9.75 6.83 44.34
C GLY A 299 -8.91 6.67 43.07
N ILE A 300 -7.91 7.54 42.89
CA ILE A 300 -7.14 7.73 41.63
C ILE A 300 -6.48 6.44 41.12
N LEU A 301 -6.11 5.53 42.03
CA LEU A 301 -5.50 4.23 41.72
C LEU A 301 -6.51 3.22 41.14
N GLY A 302 -7.78 3.31 41.54
CA GLY A 302 -8.86 2.49 41.00
C GLY A 302 -9.24 2.86 39.57
N THR A 303 -9.26 4.16 39.28
CA THR A 303 -9.55 4.70 37.94
C THR A 303 -8.45 4.44 36.92
N ALA A 304 -7.25 4.03 37.35
CA ALA A 304 -6.17 3.65 36.45
C ALA A 304 -6.14 2.14 36.11
N ILE A 305 -6.80 1.30 36.92
CA ILE A 305 -6.83 -0.16 36.76
C ILE A 305 -8.10 -0.64 36.03
N MET A 306 -9.15 0.19 36.03
CA MET A 306 -10.41 -0.05 35.34
C MET A 306 -10.31 0.33 33.85
#